data_AF-A0A4R5DCQ1-F1
#
_entry.id   AF-A0A4R5DCQ1-F1
#
_cell.length_a   1.000
_cell.length_b   1.000
_cell.length_c   1.000
_cell.angle_alpha   90.00
_cell.angle_beta   90.00
_cell.angle_gamma   90.00
#
_symmetry.space_group_name_H-M   'P 1'
#
loop_
_entity.id
_entity.type
_entity.pdbx_description
1 polymer ?
#
loop_
_entity_poly.entity_id
_entity_poly.type
_entity_poly.pdbx_seq_one_letter_code
_entity_poly.pdbx_strand_id
1 'polypeptide(L)'
;MENSFTKTSATSLSLGSLLSLVTMLLHPSGGSIEHIIRMRHILIFSHVLAIACLPLLGFGAWGLSILLQTRSRISTLIFFVFCFGLIAAMIAAAVNGLILPQFLSASSKAASQQLMLRTVVNYGHHMNISLANIFIFASSLSIMAWCILIIRSGLLPRWTGHFGLLLFGFGIGCFLLKVNFTALYGFRIFVAGLAIWMIIAGLQMILTVKSNIKK
;
A
#
# COMPACT_ATOMS: atom_id res chain seq x y z
N MET A 1 22.16 -12.87 8.37
CA MET A 1 21.26 -11.80 8.83
C MET A 1 20.93 -12.09 10.28
N GLU A 2 20.85 -11.08 11.14
CA GLU A 2 20.49 -11.32 12.54
C GLU A 2 19.07 -11.90 12.63
N ASN A 3 18.91 -12.98 13.40
CA ASN A 3 17.62 -13.66 13.53
C ASN A 3 16.55 -12.75 14.16
N SER A 4 16.96 -11.83 15.03
CA SER A 4 16.13 -10.77 15.62
C SER A 4 15.58 -9.84 14.53
N PHE A 5 16.46 -9.26 13.70
CA PHE A 5 16.08 -8.35 12.61
C PHE A 5 15.11 -9.00 11.62
N THR A 6 15.37 -10.25 11.23
CA THR A 6 14.50 -10.97 10.29
C THR A 6 13.10 -11.18 10.86
N LYS A 7 13.00 -11.56 12.15
CA LYS A 7 11.70 -11.73 12.83
C LYS A 7 10.95 -10.40 12.97
N THR A 8 11.64 -9.33 13.38
CA THR A 8 11.02 -8.02 13.59
C THR A 8 10.52 -7.43 12.27
N SER A 9 11.33 -7.49 11.21
CA SER A 9 10.92 -7.02 9.88
C SER A 9 9.77 -7.84 9.31
N ALA A 10 9.81 -9.18 9.41
CA ALA A 10 8.72 -10.03 8.97
C ALA A 10 7.39 -9.80 9.72
N THR A 11 7.48 -9.58 11.03
CA THR A 11 6.32 -9.22 11.87
C THR A 11 5.78 -7.85 11.48
N SER A 12 6.66 -6.88 11.23
CA SER A 12 6.26 -5.54 10.77
C SER A 12 5.59 -5.58 9.41
N LEU A 13 6.10 -6.40 8.47
CA LEU A 13 5.49 -6.58 7.15
C LEU A 13 4.06 -7.14 7.28
N SER A 14 3.89 -8.17 8.10
CA SER A 14 2.60 -8.83 8.31
C SER A 14 1.61 -7.92 9.03
N LEU A 15 2.06 -7.24 10.10
CA LEU A 15 1.23 -6.32 10.88
C LEU A 15 0.82 -5.09 10.07
N GLY A 16 1.76 -4.44 9.39
CA GLY A 16 1.47 -3.30 8.51
C GLY A 16 0.46 -3.67 7.42
N SER A 17 0.60 -4.89 6.86
CA SER A 17 -0.33 -5.40 5.85
C SER A 17 -1.72 -5.65 6.41
N LEU A 18 -1.83 -6.24 7.61
CA LEU A 18 -3.10 -6.42 8.31
C LEU A 18 -3.77 -5.07 8.61
N LEU A 19 -3.01 -4.08 9.09
CA LEU A 19 -3.53 -2.74 9.32
C LEU A 19 -4.03 -2.09 8.03
N SER A 20 -3.35 -2.30 6.90
CA SER A 20 -3.81 -1.80 5.59
C SER A 20 -5.15 -2.42 5.15
N LEU A 21 -5.41 -3.70 5.48
CA LEU A 21 -6.72 -4.33 5.26
C LEU A 21 -7.80 -3.69 6.13
N VAL A 22 -7.50 -3.49 7.41
CA VAL A 22 -8.42 -2.83 8.35
C VAL A 22 -8.73 -1.41 7.87
N THR A 23 -7.72 -0.67 7.43
CA THR A 23 -7.90 0.64 6.81
C THR A 23 -8.88 0.58 5.64
N MET A 24 -8.73 -0.37 4.70
CA MET A 24 -9.62 -0.48 3.54
C MET A 24 -11.06 -0.90 3.89
N LEU A 25 -11.24 -1.67 4.96
CA LEU A 25 -12.56 -2.01 5.50
C LEU A 25 -13.26 -0.78 6.07
N LEU A 26 -12.50 0.10 6.75
CA LEU A 26 -13.01 1.32 7.36
C LEU A 26 -13.06 2.51 6.38
N HIS A 27 -12.38 2.42 5.24
CA HIS A 27 -12.23 3.52 4.28
C HIS A 27 -13.59 3.90 3.69
N PRO A 28 -14.12 5.10 3.98
CA PRO A 28 -15.46 5.47 3.53
C PRO A 28 -15.48 5.81 2.04
N SER A 29 -16.64 5.63 1.42
CA SER A 29 -16.85 6.11 0.05
C SER A 29 -16.84 7.63 -0.01
N GLY A 30 -16.39 8.18 -1.14
CA GLY A 30 -16.62 9.59 -1.46
C GLY A 30 -18.11 9.90 -1.59
N GLY A 31 -18.45 11.18 -1.72
CA GLY A 31 -19.84 11.63 -1.83
C GLY A 31 -19.95 13.13 -1.95
N SER A 32 -21.12 13.69 -1.58
CA SER A 32 -21.32 15.14 -1.53
C SER A 32 -20.44 15.79 -0.46
N ILE A 33 -20.27 17.11 -0.53
CA ILE A 33 -19.51 17.88 0.46
C ILE A 33 -20.11 17.67 1.86
N GLU A 34 -21.44 17.66 1.98
CA GLU A 34 -22.17 17.44 3.23
C GLU A 34 -21.90 16.04 3.79
N HIS A 35 -21.83 15.03 2.91
CA HIS A 35 -21.49 13.66 3.30
C HIS A 35 -20.06 13.58 3.85
N ILE A 36 -19.10 14.21 3.18
CA ILE A 36 -17.69 14.24 3.61
C ILE A 36 -17.55 14.93 4.97
N ILE A 37 -18.23 16.06 5.18
CA ILE A 37 -18.23 16.76 6.47
C ILE A 37 -18.83 15.87 7.58
N ARG A 38 -19.96 15.20 7.31
CA ARG A 38 -20.61 14.29 8.27
C ARG A 38 -19.70 13.13 8.67
N MET A 39 -18.94 12.59 7.71
CA MET A 39 -18.06 11.43 7.91
C MET A 39 -16.63 11.80 8.32
N ARG A 40 -16.34 13.08 8.60
CA ARG A 40 -14.98 13.59 8.87
C ARG A 40 -14.18 12.75 9.86
N HIS A 41 -14.78 12.36 10.99
CA HIS A 41 -14.06 11.64 12.03
C HIS A 41 -13.62 10.24 11.56
N ILE A 42 -14.46 9.56 10.79
CA ILE A 42 -14.15 8.25 10.19
C ILE A 42 -13.10 8.39 9.09
N LEU A 43 -13.22 9.43 8.25
CA LEU A 43 -12.20 9.77 7.24
C LEU A 43 -10.83 9.98 7.86
N ILE A 44 -10.74 10.86 8.87
CA ILE A 44 -9.48 11.16 9.55
C ILE A 44 -8.92 9.90 10.20
N PHE A 45 -9.72 9.17 10.98
CA PHE A 45 -9.26 7.98 11.68
C PHE A 45 -8.73 6.90 10.73
N SER A 46 -9.50 6.56 9.69
CA SER A 46 -9.10 5.53 8.72
C SER A 46 -7.81 5.90 7.97
N HIS A 47 -7.60 7.17 7.63
CA HIS A 47 -6.40 7.61 6.93
C HIS A 47 -5.20 7.84 7.86
N VAL A 48 -5.39 8.21 9.12
CA VAL A 48 -4.32 8.17 10.13
C VAL A 48 -3.82 6.73 10.30
N LEU A 49 -4.73 5.76 10.40
CA LEU A 49 -4.37 4.35 10.44
C LEU A 49 -3.62 3.91 9.18
N ALA A 50 -4.07 4.39 8.00
CA ALA A 50 -3.40 4.15 6.73
C ALA A 50 -1.95 4.66 6.76
N ILE A 51 -1.72 5.89 7.21
CA ILE A 51 -0.38 6.49 7.29
C ILE A 51 0.47 5.75 8.32
N ALA A 52 -0.09 5.41 9.48
CA ALA A 52 0.62 4.71 10.56
C ALA A 52 1.12 3.31 10.16
N CYS A 53 0.46 2.63 9.21
CA CYS A 53 0.92 1.33 8.74
C CYS A 53 2.09 1.41 7.74
N LEU A 54 2.31 2.56 7.06
CA LEU A 54 3.33 2.69 6.02
C LEU A 54 4.76 2.48 6.54
N PRO A 55 5.17 3.01 7.71
CA PRO A 55 6.49 2.70 8.28
C PRO A 55 6.71 1.20 8.56
N LEU A 56 5.67 0.49 9.00
CA LEU A 56 5.74 -0.96 9.24
C LEU A 56 5.92 -1.73 7.93
N LEU A 57 5.18 -1.34 6.89
CA LEU A 57 5.32 -1.90 5.54
C LEU A 57 6.72 -1.61 4.97
N GLY A 58 7.21 -0.39 5.11
CA GLY A 58 8.55 0.00 4.66
C GLY A 58 9.64 -0.79 5.38
N PHE A 59 9.60 -0.86 6.72
CA PHE A 59 10.56 -1.63 7.49
C PHE A 59 10.51 -3.13 7.18
N GLY A 60 9.30 -3.68 7.02
CA GLY A 60 9.12 -5.07 6.63
C GLY A 60 9.65 -5.40 5.24
N ALA A 61 9.36 -4.53 4.26
CA ALA A 61 9.85 -4.64 2.90
C ALA A 61 11.38 -4.49 2.82
N TRP A 62 11.98 -3.68 3.70
CA TRP A 62 13.43 -3.62 3.83
C TRP A 62 14.02 -4.96 4.26
N GLY A 63 13.44 -5.61 5.28
CA GLY A 63 13.85 -6.96 5.68
C GLY A 63 13.73 -7.99 4.56
N LEU A 64 12.63 -7.96 3.80
CA LEU A 64 12.46 -8.80 2.61
C LEU A 64 13.54 -8.52 1.55
N SER A 65 13.87 -7.25 1.34
CA SER A 65 14.89 -6.82 0.39
C SER A 65 16.28 -7.33 0.76
N ILE A 66 16.64 -7.26 2.04
CA ILE A 66 17.90 -7.80 2.56
C ILE A 66 17.93 -9.34 2.45
N LEU A 67 16.80 -10.01 2.69
CA LEU A 67 16.70 -11.46 2.54
C LEU A 67 16.95 -11.89 1.09
N LEU A 68 16.37 -11.18 0.13
CA LEU A 68 16.46 -11.49 -1.30
C LEU A 68 17.67 -10.83 -1.99
N GLN A 69 18.65 -10.35 -1.22
CA GLN A 69 19.74 -9.55 -1.74
C GLN A 69 20.62 -10.34 -2.73
N THR A 70 20.92 -9.72 -3.86
CA THR A 70 21.84 -10.25 -4.88
C THR A 70 23.17 -9.50 -4.86
N ARG A 71 24.19 -10.04 -5.55
CA ARG A 71 25.48 -9.35 -5.74
C ARG A 71 25.33 -7.97 -6.40
N SER A 72 24.39 -7.84 -7.36
CA SER A 72 24.10 -6.57 -8.05
C SER A 72 23.24 -5.59 -7.24
N ARG A 73 22.82 -5.96 -6.02
CA ARG A 73 21.94 -5.16 -5.15
C ARG A 73 20.59 -4.77 -5.75
N ILE A 74 20.11 -5.52 -6.74
CA ILE A 74 18.85 -5.22 -7.43
C ILE A 74 17.65 -5.23 -6.46
N SER A 75 17.67 -6.11 -5.45
CA SER A 75 16.64 -6.18 -4.41
C SER A 75 16.53 -4.87 -3.61
N THR A 76 17.65 -4.18 -3.35
CA THR A 76 17.66 -2.87 -2.69
C THR A 76 17.12 -1.78 -3.59
N LEU A 77 17.46 -1.78 -4.89
CA LEU A 77 16.87 -0.83 -5.84
C LEU A 77 15.34 -0.97 -5.89
N ILE A 78 14.85 -2.21 -5.92
CA ILE A 78 13.42 -2.55 -5.92
C ILE A 78 12.72 -2.04 -4.65
N PHE A 79 13.40 -2.10 -3.51
CA PHE A 79 12.89 -1.53 -2.25
C PHE A 79 12.69 -0.01 -2.34
N PHE A 80 13.62 0.73 -2.96
CA PHE A 80 13.43 2.17 -3.14
C PHE A 80 12.24 2.49 -4.05
N VAL A 81 12.02 1.71 -5.11
CA VAL A 81 10.81 1.82 -5.94
C VAL A 81 9.54 1.63 -5.09
N PHE A 82 9.54 0.62 -4.21
CA PHE A 82 8.42 0.40 -3.30
C PHE A 82 8.19 1.59 -2.36
N CYS A 83 9.26 2.19 -1.82
CA CYS A 83 9.18 3.38 -0.99
C CYS A 83 8.58 4.59 -1.71
N PHE A 84 8.86 4.80 -3.00
CA PHE A 84 8.18 5.83 -3.79
C PHE A 84 6.66 5.59 -3.83
N GLY A 85 6.23 4.34 -3.97
CA GLY A 85 4.83 3.97 -3.86
C GLY A 85 4.24 4.30 -2.48
N LEU A 86 4.93 3.94 -1.39
CA LEU A 86 4.48 4.26 -0.02
C LEU A 86 4.36 5.77 0.21
N ILE A 87 5.32 6.56 -0.28
CA ILE A 87 5.27 8.03 -0.18
C ILE A 87 4.06 8.58 -0.95
N ALA A 88 3.79 8.07 -2.17
CA ALA A 88 2.61 8.47 -2.92
C ALA A 88 1.31 8.15 -2.16
N ALA A 89 1.22 6.96 -1.55
CA ALA A 89 0.08 6.58 -0.71
C ALA A 89 -0.06 7.47 0.53
N MET A 90 1.05 7.87 1.16
CA MET A 90 1.05 8.79 2.30
C MET A 90 0.47 10.15 1.92
N ILE A 91 0.92 10.72 0.80
CA ILE A 91 0.43 12.02 0.31
C ILE A 91 -1.06 11.91 -0.05
N ALA A 92 -1.45 10.85 -0.75
CA ALA A 92 -2.86 10.59 -1.10
C ALA A 92 -3.74 10.55 0.16
N ALA A 93 -3.29 9.81 1.18
CA ALA A 93 -4.02 9.68 2.42
C ALA A 93 -4.10 11.00 3.21
N ALA A 94 -3.02 11.80 3.22
CA ALA A 94 -3.01 13.10 3.88
C ALA A 94 -3.98 14.08 3.20
N VAL A 95 -3.92 14.19 1.87
CA VAL A 95 -4.78 15.10 1.11
C VAL A 95 -6.26 14.71 1.25
N ASN A 96 -6.58 13.45 0.99
CA ASN A 96 -7.96 12.99 0.94
C ASN A 96 -8.58 12.78 2.33
N GLY A 97 -7.79 12.28 3.28
CA GLY A 97 -8.28 11.85 4.59
C GLY A 97 -8.14 12.87 5.71
N LEU A 98 -7.18 13.78 5.62
CA LEU A 98 -6.86 14.74 6.68
C LEU A 98 -7.19 16.17 6.24
N ILE A 99 -6.57 16.62 5.15
CA ILE A 99 -6.66 18.02 4.68
C ILE A 99 -8.06 18.33 4.17
N LEU A 100 -8.59 17.52 3.25
CA LEU A 100 -9.89 17.77 2.64
C LEU A 100 -11.05 17.91 3.64
N PRO A 101 -11.29 16.96 4.56
CA PRO A 101 -12.42 17.07 5.48
C PRO A 101 -12.26 18.20 6.50
N GLN A 102 -11.02 18.58 6.87
CA GLN A 102 -10.75 19.76 7.69
C GLN A 102 -11.06 21.06 6.92
N PHE A 103 -10.59 21.17 5.68
CA PHE A 103 -10.85 22.30 4.80
C PHE A 103 -12.36 22.52 4.59
N LEU A 104 -13.10 21.48 4.22
CA LEU A 104 -14.54 21.56 3.99
C LEU A 104 -15.32 21.92 5.27
N SER A 105 -14.87 21.45 6.44
CA SER A 105 -15.48 21.83 7.72
C SER A 105 -15.30 23.31 8.05
N ALA A 106 -14.17 23.91 7.66
CA ALA A 106 -13.88 25.31 7.92
C ALA A 106 -14.61 26.26 6.94
N SER A 107 -14.79 25.84 5.68
CA SER A 107 -15.24 26.70 4.59
C SER A 107 -16.70 26.54 4.16
N SER A 108 -17.46 25.57 4.70
CA SER A 108 -18.82 25.25 4.22
C SER A 108 -19.95 26.20 4.64
N LYS A 109 -19.65 27.30 5.34
CA LYS A 109 -20.69 28.16 5.95
C LYS A 109 -21.34 29.19 5.01
N ALA A 110 -20.75 29.47 3.84
CA ALA A 110 -21.26 30.49 2.91
C ALA A 110 -21.67 29.88 1.56
N ALA A 111 -22.92 30.12 1.14
CA ALA A 111 -23.45 29.63 -0.14
C ALA A 111 -22.66 30.16 -1.36
N SER A 112 -22.05 31.35 -1.24
CA SER A 112 -21.20 31.95 -2.28
C SER A 112 -19.90 31.18 -2.57
N GLN A 113 -19.52 30.21 -1.72
CA GLN A 113 -18.27 29.47 -1.86
C GLN A 113 -18.43 28.10 -2.56
N GLN A 114 -19.64 27.70 -2.92
CA GLN A 114 -19.94 26.37 -3.46
C GLN A 114 -19.12 25.98 -4.71
N LEU A 115 -18.92 26.91 -5.65
CA LEU A 115 -18.11 26.65 -6.85
C LEU A 115 -16.64 26.40 -6.51
N MET A 116 -16.08 27.20 -5.59
CA MET A 116 -14.70 27.04 -5.12
C MET A 116 -14.53 25.70 -4.39
N LEU A 117 -15.45 25.34 -3.49
CA LEU A 117 -15.40 24.06 -2.77
C LEU A 117 -15.43 22.86 -3.73
N ARG A 118 -16.32 22.89 -4.73
CA ARG A 118 -16.38 21.84 -5.77
C ARG A 118 -15.08 21.75 -6.56
N THR A 119 -14.48 22.89 -6.90
CA THR A 119 -13.20 22.94 -7.62
C THR A 119 -12.08 22.30 -6.81
N VAL A 120 -11.98 22.63 -5.51
CA VAL A 120 -10.97 22.05 -4.60
C VAL A 120 -11.19 20.55 -4.42
N VAL A 121 -12.44 20.10 -4.24
CA VAL A 121 -12.77 18.66 -4.14
C VAL A 121 -12.37 17.92 -5.41
N ASN A 122 -12.70 18.44 -6.58
CA ASN A 122 -12.36 17.82 -7.86
C ASN A 122 -10.84 17.78 -8.09
N TYR A 123 -10.13 18.87 -7.78
CA TYR A 123 -8.68 18.89 -7.86
C TYR A 123 -8.03 17.86 -6.92
N GLY A 124 -8.47 17.81 -5.66
CA GLY A 124 -8.03 16.81 -4.69
C GLY A 124 -8.31 15.37 -5.15
N HIS A 125 -9.46 15.14 -5.80
CA HIS A 125 -9.80 13.84 -6.38
C HIS A 125 -8.84 13.42 -7.50
N HIS A 126 -8.53 14.31 -8.46
CA HIS A 126 -7.57 14.02 -9.52
C HIS A 126 -6.15 13.79 -8.99
N MET A 127 -5.74 14.54 -7.97
CA MET A 127 -4.47 14.34 -7.28
C MET A 127 -4.43 12.97 -6.61
N ASN A 128 -5.50 12.58 -5.90
CA ASN A 128 -5.61 11.29 -5.22
C ASN A 128 -5.54 10.11 -6.21
N ILE A 129 -6.26 10.19 -7.35
CA ILE A 129 -6.19 9.18 -8.41
C ILE A 129 -4.77 9.03 -8.95
N SER A 130 -4.08 10.15 -9.20
CA SER A 130 -2.72 10.14 -9.75
C SER A 130 -1.73 9.48 -8.78
N LEU A 131 -1.82 9.82 -7.50
CA LEU A 131 -0.98 9.23 -6.45
C LEU A 131 -1.30 7.75 -6.22
N ALA A 132 -2.58 7.36 -6.28
CA ALA A 132 -2.99 5.96 -6.21
C ALA A 132 -2.41 5.15 -7.38
N ASN A 133 -2.37 5.70 -8.59
CA ASN A 133 -1.74 5.05 -9.74
C ASN A 133 -0.23 4.86 -9.55
N ILE A 134 0.47 5.87 -9.02
CA ILE A 134 1.91 5.75 -8.68
C ILE A 134 2.12 4.63 -7.66
N PHE A 135 1.29 4.58 -6.61
CA PHE A 135 1.35 3.53 -5.60
C PHE A 135 1.11 2.14 -6.20
N ILE A 136 0.04 1.96 -6.99
CA ILE A 136 -0.31 0.68 -7.63
C ILE A 136 0.84 0.21 -8.52
N PHE A 137 1.34 1.09 -9.39
CA PHE A 137 2.40 0.75 -10.34
C PHE A 137 3.71 0.39 -9.62
N ALA A 138 4.17 1.25 -8.72
CA ALA A 138 5.42 1.05 -8.01
C ALA A 138 5.40 -0.21 -7.14
N SER A 139 4.32 -0.44 -6.38
CA SER A 139 4.19 -1.63 -5.54
C SER A 139 4.07 -2.92 -6.37
N SER A 140 3.32 -2.91 -7.46
CA SER A 140 3.21 -4.07 -8.36
C SER A 140 4.55 -4.43 -8.99
N LEU A 141 5.26 -3.43 -9.51
CA LEU A 141 6.59 -3.61 -10.09
C LEU A 141 7.56 -4.20 -9.07
N SER A 142 7.56 -3.65 -7.85
CA SER A 142 8.44 -4.13 -6.79
C SER A 142 8.13 -5.57 -6.37
N ILE A 143 6.85 -5.92 -6.20
CA ILE A 143 6.47 -7.29 -5.84
C ILE A 143 6.79 -8.27 -6.94
N MET A 144 6.51 -7.94 -8.21
CA MET A 144 6.86 -8.82 -9.32
C MET A 144 8.38 -9.09 -9.36
N ALA A 145 9.19 -8.07 -9.15
CA ALA A 145 10.64 -8.21 -9.12
C ALA A 145 11.11 -9.07 -7.92
N TRP A 146 10.55 -8.87 -6.71
CA TRP A 146 10.83 -9.75 -5.58
C TRP A 146 10.34 -11.19 -5.82
N CYS A 147 9.21 -11.38 -6.48
CA CYS A 147 8.71 -12.71 -6.82
C CYS A 147 9.67 -13.46 -7.76
N ILE A 148 10.25 -12.78 -8.75
CA ILE A 148 11.29 -13.34 -9.62
C ILE A 148 12.52 -13.72 -8.79
N LEU A 149 12.94 -12.87 -7.85
CA LEU A 149 14.06 -13.18 -6.95
C LEU A 149 13.77 -14.37 -6.03
N ILE A 150 12.55 -14.49 -5.50
CA ILE A 150 12.10 -15.65 -4.71
C ILE A 150 12.22 -16.94 -5.54
N ILE A 151 11.69 -16.94 -6.77
CA ILE A 151 11.71 -18.11 -7.64
C ILE A 151 13.15 -18.53 -7.98
N ARG A 152 14.00 -17.56 -8.31
CA ARG A 152 15.40 -17.81 -8.71
C ARG A 152 16.29 -18.24 -7.55
N SER A 153 16.15 -17.61 -6.39
CA SER A 153 17.02 -17.86 -5.24
C SER A 153 16.58 -19.08 -4.42
N GLY A 154 15.28 -19.40 -4.40
CA GLY A 154 14.73 -20.45 -3.55
C GLY A 154 14.82 -20.17 -2.04
N LEU A 155 15.13 -18.92 -1.65
CA LEU A 155 15.25 -18.53 -0.24
C LEU A 155 13.91 -18.50 0.50
N LEU A 156 12.82 -18.34 -0.24
CA LEU A 156 11.44 -18.53 0.20
C LEU A 156 10.77 -19.57 -0.73
N PRO A 157 9.64 -20.19 -0.32
CA PRO A 157 8.94 -21.14 -1.17
C PRO A 157 8.58 -20.54 -2.53
N ARG A 158 8.92 -21.25 -3.61
CA ARG A 158 8.73 -20.77 -5.00
C ARG A 158 7.27 -20.44 -5.32
N TRP A 159 6.33 -21.15 -4.71
CA TRP A 159 4.89 -20.90 -4.91
C TRP A 159 4.49 -19.48 -4.48
N THR A 160 5.13 -18.90 -3.46
CA THR A 160 4.89 -17.50 -3.03
C THR A 160 5.23 -16.51 -4.14
N GLY A 161 6.31 -16.80 -4.88
CA GLY A 161 6.70 -16.01 -6.05
C GLY A 161 5.72 -16.17 -7.21
N HIS A 162 5.30 -17.38 -7.55
CA HIS A 162 4.32 -17.61 -8.61
C HIS A 162 2.96 -16.97 -8.31
N PHE A 163 2.51 -17.09 -7.06
CA PHE A 163 1.27 -16.47 -6.59
C PHE A 163 1.31 -14.94 -6.75
N GLY A 164 2.40 -14.29 -6.35
CA GLY A 164 2.56 -12.84 -6.52
C GLY A 164 2.67 -12.42 -7.99
N LEU A 165 3.39 -13.17 -8.82
CA LEU A 165 3.46 -12.88 -10.26
C LEU A 165 2.09 -12.96 -10.93
N LEU A 166 1.27 -13.94 -10.58
CA LEU A 166 -0.09 -14.06 -11.11
C LEU A 166 -0.95 -12.87 -10.68
N LEU A 167 -0.91 -12.54 -9.39
CA LEU A 167 -1.73 -11.47 -8.81
C LEU A 167 -1.37 -10.08 -9.37
N PHE A 168 -0.09 -9.72 -9.36
CA PHE A 168 0.38 -8.40 -9.79
C PHE A 168 0.63 -8.31 -11.29
N GLY A 169 0.93 -9.42 -11.96
CA GLY A 169 0.93 -9.49 -13.43
C GLY A 169 -0.46 -9.20 -13.99
N PHE A 170 -1.50 -9.80 -13.41
CA PHE A 170 -2.89 -9.48 -13.74
C PHE A 170 -3.22 -8.02 -13.41
N GLY A 171 -2.80 -7.50 -12.26
CA GLY A 171 -2.98 -6.11 -11.86
C GLY A 171 -2.36 -5.10 -12.85
N ILE A 172 -1.10 -5.32 -13.26
CA ILE A 172 -0.44 -4.49 -14.28
C ILE A 172 -1.14 -4.61 -15.62
N GLY A 173 -1.52 -5.83 -16.04
CA GLY A 173 -2.27 -6.04 -17.28
C GLY A 173 -3.57 -5.23 -17.30
N CYS A 174 -4.33 -5.25 -16.21
CA CYS A 174 -5.54 -4.45 -16.08
C CYS A 174 -5.26 -2.94 -16.07
N PHE A 175 -4.20 -2.50 -15.41
CA PHE A 175 -3.78 -1.09 -15.39
C PHE A 175 -3.44 -0.59 -16.82
N LEU A 176 -2.68 -1.37 -17.59
CA LEU A 176 -2.32 -1.04 -18.97
C LEU A 176 -3.53 -1.03 -19.91
N LEU A 177 -4.52 -1.89 -19.65
CA LEU A 177 -5.80 -1.92 -20.37
C LEU A 177 -6.79 -0.83 -19.92
N LYS A 178 -6.36 0.09 -19.03
CA LYS A 178 -7.19 1.18 -18.47
C LYS A 178 -8.46 0.69 -17.78
N VAL A 179 -8.45 -0.53 -17.22
CA VAL A 179 -9.51 -1.01 -16.34
C VAL A 179 -9.55 -0.11 -15.11
N ASN A 180 -10.75 0.31 -14.68
CA ASN A 180 -10.92 1.30 -13.61
C ASN A 180 -10.60 0.71 -12.22
N PHE A 181 -9.31 0.60 -11.92
CA PHE A 181 -8.78 0.17 -10.61
C PHE A 181 -8.82 1.28 -9.56
N THR A 182 -9.02 2.53 -9.96
CA THR A 182 -9.05 3.68 -9.05
C THR A 182 -10.44 3.93 -8.48
N ALA A 183 -11.47 3.27 -9.01
CA ALA A 183 -12.75 3.11 -8.33
C ALA A 183 -12.54 2.40 -6.98
N LEU A 184 -13.32 2.80 -5.97
CA LEU A 184 -13.17 2.34 -4.58
C LEU A 184 -13.06 0.81 -4.45
N TYR A 185 -13.89 0.06 -5.18
CA TYR A 185 -13.86 -1.40 -5.16
C TYR A 185 -12.58 -1.98 -5.78
N GLY A 186 -12.14 -1.44 -6.93
CA GLY A 186 -10.89 -1.87 -7.57
C GLY A 186 -9.68 -1.63 -6.68
N PHE A 187 -9.64 -0.46 -6.02
CA PHE A 187 -8.56 -0.11 -5.11
C PHE A 187 -8.55 -1.02 -3.86
N ARG A 188 -9.72 -1.31 -3.28
CA ARG A 188 -9.85 -2.25 -2.16
C ARG A 188 -9.38 -3.65 -2.52
N ILE A 189 -9.76 -4.16 -3.70
CA ILE A 189 -9.32 -5.47 -4.18
C ILE A 189 -7.79 -5.49 -4.37
N PHE A 190 -7.23 -4.44 -4.97
CA PHE A 190 -5.78 -4.32 -5.14
C PHE A 190 -5.04 -4.33 -3.80
N VAL A 191 -5.44 -3.47 -2.86
CA VAL A 191 -4.81 -3.39 -1.53
C VAL A 191 -4.99 -4.71 -0.77
N ALA A 192 -6.12 -5.39 -0.92
CA ALA A 192 -6.33 -6.69 -0.32
C ALA A 192 -5.35 -7.74 -0.86
N GLY A 193 -5.17 -7.80 -2.17
CA GLY A 193 -4.18 -8.67 -2.80
C GLY A 193 -2.75 -8.38 -2.34
N LEU A 194 -2.39 -7.09 -2.31
CA LEU A 194 -1.13 -6.57 -1.79
C LEU A 194 -0.87 -7.02 -0.35
N ALA A 195 -1.83 -6.80 0.54
CA ALA A 195 -1.72 -7.18 1.93
C ALA A 195 -1.61 -8.70 2.12
N ILE A 196 -2.44 -9.49 1.42
CA ILE A 196 -2.40 -10.95 1.51
C ILE A 196 -1.03 -11.48 1.10
N TRP A 197 -0.49 -11.00 -0.03
CA TRP A 197 0.83 -11.42 -0.49
C TRP A 197 1.93 -11.04 0.51
N MET A 198 1.91 -9.82 1.05
CA MET A 198 2.89 -9.36 2.03
C MET A 198 2.80 -10.10 3.37
N ILE A 199 1.59 -10.46 3.83
CA ILE A 199 1.40 -11.32 5.02
C ILE A 199 2.03 -12.70 4.77
N ILE A 200 1.75 -13.32 3.62
CA ILE A 200 2.34 -14.61 3.26
C ILE A 200 3.86 -14.52 3.22
N ALA A 201 4.42 -13.50 2.58
CA ALA A 201 5.86 -13.28 2.53
C ALA A 201 6.47 -13.13 3.93
N GLY A 202 5.87 -12.29 4.79
CA GLY A 202 6.30 -12.13 6.18
C GLY A 202 6.26 -13.43 6.98
N LEU A 203 5.18 -14.20 6.89
CA LEU A 203 5.09 -15.50 7.55
C LEU A 203 6.17 -16.47 7.06
N GLN A 204 6.46 -16.52 5.77
CA GLN A 204 7.51 -17.37 5.21
C GLN A 204 8.91 -16.94 5.66
N MET A 205 9.17 -15.63 5.82
CA MET A 205 10.42 -15.14 6.41
C MET A 205 10.61 -15.68 7.84
N ILE A 206 9.55 -15.69 8.67
CA ILE A 206 9.60 -16.22 10.04
C ILE A 206 9.89 -17.73 10.05
N LEU A 207 9.23 -18.48 9.17
CA LEU A 207 9.40 -19.93 9.07
C LEU A 207 10.81 -20.32 8.61
N THR A 208 11.39 -19.55 7.69
CA THR A 208 12.75 -19.77 7.17
C THR A 208 13.79 -19.64 8.29
N VAL A 209 13.65 -18.63 9.16
CA VAL A 209 14.54 -18.47 10.34
C VAL A 209 14.45 -19.68 11.27
N LYS A 210 13.25 -20.20 11.53
CA LYS A 210 13.07 -21.38 12.41
C LYS A 210 13.75 -22.63 11.84
N SER A 211 13.75 -22.81 10.52
CA SER A 211 14.41 -23.95 9.87
C SER A 211 15.93 -23.90 10.00
N ASN A 212 16.54 -22.71 9.97
CA ASN A 212 18.00 -22.57 10.05
C ASN A 212 18.55 -22.75 11.47
N ILE A 213 17.72 -22.66 12.50
CA ILE A 213 18.11 -22.92 13.90
C ILE A 213 18.14 -24.44 14.20
N LYS A 214 17.42 -25.25 13.41
CA LYS A 214 17.31 -26.71 13.61
C LYS A 214 18.35 -27.52 12.83
N LYS A 215 19.18 -26.88 12.00
CA LYS A 215 20.30 -27.50 11.28
C LYS A 215 21.59 -27.12 11.98
#